data_AF-A0A9X2V7X7-F1
#
_entry.id   AF-A0A9X2V7X7-F1
#
_cell.length_a   1.000
_cell.length_b   1.000
_cell.length_c   1.000
_cell.angle_alpha   90.00
_cell.angle_beta   90.00
_cell.angle_gamma   90.00
#
_symmetry.space_group_name_H-M   'P 1'
#
loop_
_entity.id
_entity.type
_entity.pdbx_description
1 polymer ?
#
loop_
_entity_poly.entity_id
_entity_poly.type
_entity_poly.pdbx_seq_one_letter_code
_entity_poly.pdbx_strand_id
1 'polypeptide(L)'
;MAHTLIDETSGIVRSRWQENVWWVHNDSGDRPRLFAIDSTGAVHVAPWHAGDYAAGAEADSSANPPWPGVQLGAAAHIDYEDIAVEDSTLYLGDIGNNGNARRDLGIYVIREPFQYDRRTRPVKHLPIQYPDQETVPAREWDFDAESLFVDNGTLYVLTKHRKGQQINVSQPEPSCTGWTPSTRTG
;
A
#
# COMPACT_ATOMS: atom_id res chain seq x y z
N MET A 1 23.57 10.52 3.69
CA MET A 1 22.46 10.41 2.72
C MET A 1 21.53 9.36 3.29
N ALA A 2 20.36 9.73 3.78
CA ALA A 2 19.41 8.79 4.38
C ALA A 2 18.75 7.95 3.28
N HIS A 3 18.60 6.65 3.55
CA HIS A 3 18.02 5.63 2.70
C HIS A 3 16.56 5.95 2.32
N THR A 4 16.08 5.56 1.13
CA THR A 4 14.63 5.48 0.86
C THR A 4 14.17 4.13 1.39
N LEU A 5 13.71 4.09 2.64
CA LEU A 5 13.05 2.92 3.21
C LEU A 5 11.75 2.67 2.41
N ILE A 6 10.95 1.69 2.79
CA ILE A 6 9.52 1.74 2.44
C ILE A 6 9.00 3.02 3.10
N ASP A 7 9.04 4.15 2.38
CA ASP A 7 8.85 5.49 2.96
C ASP A 7 7.37 5.75 3.29
N GLU A 8 6.45 5.03 2.63
CA GLU A 8 5.02 5.07 2.89
C GLU A 8 4.39 3.80 2.27
N THR A 9 3.93 2.85 3.10
CA THR A 9 3.21 1.65 2.60
C THR A 9 1.72 1.90 2.73
N SER A 10 1.00 1.92 1.60
CA SER A 10 -0.45 2.21 1.64
C SER A 10 -1.30 0.94 1.71
N GLY A 11 -0.79 -0.19 1.20
CA GLY A 11 -1.53 -1.46 1.18
C GLY A 11 -0.66 -2.71 1.42
N ILE A 12 -1.29 -3.73 2.04
CA ILE A 12 -0.70 -5.06 2.27
C ILE A 12 -1.73 -6.16 2.08
N VAL A 13 -1.36 -7.22 1.35
CA VAL A 13 -2.17 -8.45 1.23
C VAL A 13 -1.34 -9.70 1.39
N ARG A 14 -1.86 -10.72 2.08
CA ARG A 14 -1.23 -12.04 2.13
C ARG A 14 -1.40 -12.75 0.79
N SER A 15 -0.34 -13.36 0.27
CA SER A 15 -0.39 -14.25 -0.89
C SER A 15 -1.47 -15.33 -0.74
N ARG A 16 -2.10 -15.74 -1.84
CA ARG A 16 -3.08 -16.85 -1.83
C ARG A 16 -2.49 -18.19 -2.24
N TRP A 17 -1.29 -18.22 -2.79
CA TRP A 17 -0.67 -19.47 -3.28
C TRP A 17 0.77 -19.69 -2.82
N GLN A 18 1.40 -18.69 -2.20
CA GLN A 18 2.77 -18.77 -1.70
C GLN A 18 2.75 -18.74 -0.16
N GLU A 19 3.44 -19.70 0.45
CA GLU A 19 3.55 -19.76 1.89
C GLU A 19 4.46 -18.63 2.40
N ASN A 20 4.03 -17.98 3.50
CA ASN A 20 4.80 -16.93 4.16
C ASN A 20 5.18 -15.75 3.23
N VAL A 21 4.29 -15.35 2.34
CA VAL A 21 4.44 -14.18 1.45
C VAL A 21 3.29 -13.19 1.65
N TRP A 22 3.64 -11.91 1.76
CA TRP A 22 2.74 -10.77 1.69
C TRP A 22 3.22 -9.80 0.62
N TRP A 23 2.29 -9.26 -0.15
CA TRP A 23 2.54 -8.24 -1.15
C TRP A 23 2.26 -6.88 -0.57
N VAL A 24 3.23 -5.99 -0.68
CA VAL A 24 3.11 -4.57 -0.32
C VAL A 24 3.48 -3.69 -1.50
N HIS A 25 2.98 -2.46 -1.51
CA HIS A 25 3.40 -1.42 -2.44
C HIS A 25 3.67 -0.13 -1.68
N ASN A 26 4.46 0.74 -2.31
CA ASN A 26 4.68 2.08 -1.80
C ASN A 26 3.57 3.03 -2.29
N ASP A 27 3.40 4.13 -1.58
CA ASP A 27 2.56 5.28 -1.95
C ASP A 27 3.17 6.08 -3.14
N SER A 28 2.47 7.14 -3.53
CA SER A 28 2.80 8.12 -4.55
C SER A 28 4.24 8.64 -4.47
N GLY A 29 4.82 8.87 -5.65
CA GLY A 29 6.19 9.41 -5.80
C GLY A 29 7.30 8.37 -5.96
N ASP A 30 7.03 7.08 -5.77
CA ASP A 30 7.98 6.01 -6.12
C ASP A 30 7.83 5.52 -7.58
N ARG A 31 8.41 4.37 -7.93
CA ARG A 31 8.20 3.63 -9.18
C ARG A 31 7.08 2.60 -9.03
N PRO A 32 6.41 2.18 -10.12
CA PRO A 32 5.43 1.10 -10.06
C PRO A 32 6.11 -0.22 -9.72
N ARG A 33 6.10 -0.61 -8.44
CA ARG A 33 6.70 -1.87 -7.97
C ARG A 33 5.96 -2.45 -6.79
N LEU A 34 6.01 -3.78 -6.70
CA LEU A 34 5.52 -4.55 -5.56
C LEU A 34 6.70 -5.14 -4.80
N PHE A 35 6.55 -5.37 -3.51
CA PHE A 35 7.52 -6.11 -2.71
C PHE A 35 6.85 -7.31 -2.08
N ALA A 36 7.51 -8.47 -2.20
CA ALA A 36 7.18 -9.64 -1.40
C ALA A 36 7.93 -9.55 -0.08
N ILE A 37 7.21 -9.62 1.04
CA ILE A 37 7.77 -9.72 2.38
C ILE A 37 7.29 -11.00 3.08
N ASP A 38 8.00 -11.43 4.10
CA ASP A 38 7.58 -12.51 4.98
C ASP A 38 6.88 -11.99 6.26
N SER A 39 6.45 -12.90 7.14
CA SER A 39 5.75 -12.55 8.39
C SER A 39 6.61 -11.76 9.37
N THR A 40 7.92 -11.68 9.16
CA THR A 40 8.87 -10.89 9.97
C THR A 40 9.08 -9.49 9.40
N GLY A 41 8.55 -9.20 8.21
CA GLY A 41 8.78 -7.96 7.47
C GLY A 41 10.05 -7.98 6.62
N ALA A 42 10.73 -9.13 6.50
CA ALA A 42 11.90 -9.25 5.66
C ALA A 42 11.47 -9.37 4.19
N VAL A 43 12.15 -8.64 3.31
CA VAL A 43 11.90 -8.70 1.86
C VAL A 43 12.42 -10.02 1.31
N HIS A 44 11.58 -10.74 0.56
CA HIS A 44 11.98 -11.91 -0.19
C HIS A 44 12.96 -11.50 -1.30
N VAL A 45 14.21 -11.93 -1.17
CA VAL A 45 15.20 -11.86 -2.23
C VAL A 45 15.55 -13.27 -2.67
N ALA A 46 15.65 -13.46 -3.98
CA ALA A 46 16.04 -14.74 -4.53
C ALA A 46 17.40 -15.18 -3.96
N PRO A 47 17.60 -16.44 -3.53
CA PRO A 47 18.85 -16.88 -2.90
C PRO A 47 20.10 -16.62 -3.74
N TRP A 48 19.97 -16.68 -5.08
CA TRP A 48 21.05 -16.39 -6.02
C TRP A 48 21.36 -14.89 -6.19
N HIS A 49 20.59 -14.00 -5.55
CA HIS A 49 20.80 -12.55 -5.50
C HIS A 49 21.01 -12.03 -4.07
N ALA A 50 21.10 -12.91 -3.07
CA ALA A 50 21.24 -12.51 -1.67
C ALA A 50 22.52 -11.69 -1.40
N GLY A 51 23.57 -11.87 -2.21
CA GLY A 51 24.81 -11.10 -2.12
C GLY A 51 24.80 -9.80 -2.92
N ASP A 52 23.80 -9.58 -3.79
CA ASP A 52 23.76 -8.45 -4.73
C ASP A 52 22.95 -7.27 -4.17
N TYR A 53 22.08 -7.52 -3.20
CA TYR A 53 21.12 -6.53 -2.69
C TYR A 53 21.08 -6.47 -1.17
N ALA A 54 20.91 -5.27 -0.65
CA ALA A 54 20.48 -5.05 0.73
C ALA A 54 18.96 -5.34 0.82
N ALA A 55 18.57 -6.22 1.74
CA ALA A 55 17.18 -6.61 1.94
C ALA A 55 16.86 -6.82 3.42
N GLY A 56 15.70 -6.31 3.84
CA GLY A 56 15.28 -6.24 5.24
C GLY A 56 15.26 -4.81 5.76
N ALA A 57 14.47 -4.57 6.82
CA ALA A 57 14.24 -3.23 7.39
C ALA A 57 15.52 -2.56 7.93
N GLU A 58 16.52 -3.35 8.32
CA GLU A 58 17.79 -2.87 8.89
C GLU A 58 18.99 -3.04 7.94
N ALA A 59 18.76 -3.39 6.67
CA ALA A 59 19.85 -3.69 5.75
C ALA A 59 20.66 -2.44 5.39
N ASP A 60 21.97 -2.48 5.61
CA ASP A 60 22.89 -1.42 5.19
C ASP A 60 23.06 -1.44 3.66
N SER A 61 22.56 -0.40 2.99
CA SER A 61 22.69 -0.24 1.54
C SER A 61 24.00 0.42 1.10
N SER A 62 24.98 0.59 1.99
CA SER A 62 26.26 1.24 1.66
C SER A 62 27.12 0.40 0.72
N ALA A 63 27.09 -0.93 0.88
CA ALA A 63 27.85 -1.88 0.08
C ALA A 63 27.06 -2.44 -1.12
N ASN A 64 25.76 -2.70 -0.92
CA ASN A 64 24.87 -3.27 -1.93
C ASN A 64 23.63 -2.38 -2.12
N PRO A 65 23.13 -2.19 -3.35
CA PRO A 65 21.89 -1.44 -3.58
C PRO A 65 20.69 -2.15 -2.92
N PRO A 66 19.63 -1.43 -2.53
CA PRO A 66 18.41 -2.06 -2.02
C PRO A 66 17.74 -2.92 -3.09
N TRP A 67 17.02 -3.95 -2.67
CA TRP A 67 16.22 -4.77 -3.58
C TRP A 67 15.24 -3.88 -4.38
N PRO A 68 15.24 -3.93 -5.72
CA PRO A 68 14.44 -3.02 -6.54
C PRO A 68 12.94 -3.31 -6.51
N GLY A 69 12.49 -4.42 -5.92
CA GLY A 69 11.10 -4.89 -5.98
C GLY A 69 10.76 -5.55 -7.32
N VAL A 70 9.54 -6.10 -7.39
CA VAL A 70 8.94 -6.62 -8.62
C VAL A 70 8.42 -5.44 -9.43
N GLN A 71 9.06 -5.13 -10.56
CA GLN A 71 8.66 -3.98 -11.38
C GLN A 71 7.35 -4.28 -12.13
N LEU A 72 6.39 -3.36 -12.02
CA LEU A 72 5.15 -3.38 -12.77
C LEU A 72 5.34 -2.64 -14.10
N GLY A 73 5.48 -3.40 -15.18
CA GLY A 73 5.57 -2.83 -16.52
C GLY A 73 4.21 -2.31 -16.99
N ALA A 74 4.21 -1.21 -17.76
CA ALA A 74 3.02 -0.62 -18.39
C ALA A 74 1.90 -0.18 -17.42
N ALA A 75 2.24 0.04 -16.15
CA ALA A 75 1.37 0.70 -15.19
C ALA A 75 1.85 2.14 -14.98
N ALA A 76 0.93 3.10 -15.05
CA ALA A 76 1.16 4.45 -14.54
C ALA A 76 1.20 4.36 -13.01
N HIS A 77 2.14 5.05 -12.38
CA HIS A 77 2.27 5.14 -10.92
C HIS A 77 2.05 6.58 -10.52
N ILE A 78 0.79 6.97 -10.40
CA ILE A 78 0.45 8.36 -10.13
C ILE A 78 0.05 8.50 -8.67
N ASP A 79 -0.87 7.67 -8.17
CA ASP A 79 -1.35 7.72 -6.78
C ASP A 79 -1.89 6.32 -6.39
N TYR A 80 -0.97 5.40 -6.02
CA TYR A 80 -1.34 4.05 -5.58
C TYR A 80 -1.73 4.06 -4.11
N GLU A 81 -2.98 3.71 -3.83
CA GLU A 81 -3.55 3.86 -2.49
C GLU A 81 -3.75 2.53 -1.77
N ASP A 82 -4.13 1.47 -2.49
CA ASP A 82 -4.42 0.19 -1.85
C ASP A 82 -4.26 -1.02 -2.79
N ILE A 83 -4.13 -2.20 -2.19
CA ILE A 83 -4.01 -3.49 -2.86
C ILE A 83 -4.99 -4.51 -2.28
N ALA A 84 -5.67 -5.23 -3.16
CA ALA A 84 -6.55 -6.34 -2.80
C ALA A 84 -6.11 -7.64 -3.49
N VAL A 85 -6.55 -8.79 -2.96
CA VAL A 85 -6.26 -10.10 -3.53
C VAL A 85 -7.47 -11.02 -3.46
N GLU A 86 -7.74 -11.72 -4.56
CA GLU A 86 -8.68 -12.84 -4.61
C GLU A 86 -8.10 -13.92 -5.53
N ASP A 87 -8.16 -15.17 -5.07
CA ASP A 87 -7.45 -16.28 -5.70
C ASP A 87 -6.01 -15.89 -6.03
N SER A 88 -5.51 -16.16 -7.23
CA SER A 88 -4.14 -15.79 -7.64
C SER A 88 -4.08 -14.44 -8.36
N THR A 89 -4.95 -13.49 -8.01
CA THR A 89 -5.07 -12.19 -8.68
C THR A 89 -4.91 -11.04 -7.69
N LEU A 90 -3.94 -10.17 -7.96
CA LEU A 90 -3.75 -8.90 -7.26
C LEU A 90 -4.51 -7.79 -8.00
N TYR A 91 -5.14 -6.91 -7.23
CA TYR A 91 -5.79 -5.70 -7.69
C TYR A 91 -5.08 -4.52 -7.04
N LEU A 92 -4.42 -3.69 -7.84
CA LEU A 92 -3.68 -2.53 -7.36
C LEU A 92 -4.43 -1.26 -7.75
N GLY A 93 -4.87 -0.49 -6.76
CA GLY A 93 -5.67 0.72 -6.95
C GLY A 93 -4.80 1.94 -7.19
N ASP A 94 -4.79 2.46 -8.41
CA ASP A 94 -4.34 3.81 -8.77
C ASP A 94 -5.54 4.76 -8.66
N ILE A 95 -6.00 4.96 -7.42
CA ILE A 95 -7.32 5.51 -7.10
C ILE A 95 -7.26 6.82 -6.31
N GLY A 96 -6.07 7.21 -5.85
CA GLY A 96 -5.83 8.48 -5.18
C GLY A 96 -6.02 9.64 -6.15
N ASN A 97 -6.69 10.67 -5.70
CA ASN A 97 -6.99 11.88 -6.44
C ASN A 97 -6.94 13.09 -5.51
N ASN A 98 -5.86 13.17 -4.71
CA ASN A 98 -5.69 14.17 -3.67
C ASN A 98 -5.81 15.62 -4.19
N GLY A 99 -5.38 15.86 -5.44
CA GLY A 99 -5.48 17.14 -6.15
C GLY A 99 -6.77 17.36 -6.93
N ASN A 100 -7.72 16.41 -6.87
CA ASN A 100 -9.03 16.45 -7.50
C ASN A 100 -9.03 16.69 -9.02
N ALA A 101 -7.94 16.32 -9.68
CA ALA A 101 -7.63 16.69 -11.07
C ALA A 101 -7.29 15.50 -11.97
N ARG A 102 -7.32 14.27 -11.45
CA ARG A 102 -7.02 13.07 -12.23
C ARG A 102 -8.18 12.62 -13.10
N ARG A 103 -7.82 12.04 -14.26
CA ARG A 103 -8.75 11.50 -15.27
C ARG A 103 -8.49 10.02 -15.59
N ASP A 104 -7.42 9.49 -15.02
CA ASP A 104 -6.81 8.21 -15.35
C ASP A 104 -6.79 7.27 -14.14
N LEU A 105 -7.71 7.48 -13.20
CA LEU A 105 -7.92 6.58 -12.07
C LEU A 105 -8.30 5.19 -12.56
N GLY A 106 -7.86 4.17 -11.84
CA GLY A 106 -8.23 2.81 -12.16
C GLY A 106 -7.57 1.76 -11.30
N ILE A 107 -7.90 0.51 -11.60
CA ILE A 107 -7.37 -0.67 -10.92
C ILE A 107 -6.57 -1.49 -11.93
N TYR A 108 -5.31 -1.75 -11.62
CA TYR A 108 -4.49 -2.72 -12.34
C TYR A 108 -4.78 -4.12 -11.84
N VAL A 109 -5.20 -5.01 -12.75
CA VAL A 109 -5.39 -6.43 -12.47
C VAL A 109 -4.11 -7.15 -12.85
N ILE A 110 -3.48 -7.81 -11.89
CA ILE A 110 -2.16 -8.41 -12.02
C ILE A 110 -2.28 -9.87 -11.59
N ARG A 111 -1.74 -10.80 -12.38
CA ARG A 111 -1.56 -12.17 -11.89
C ARG A 111 -0.55 -12.14 -10.77
N GLU A 112 -0.88 -12.72 -9.63
CA GLU A 112 0.01 -12.75 -8.48
C GLU A 112 1.37 -13.33 -8.91
N PRO A 113 2.45 -12.54 -8.87
CA PRO A 113 3.77 -12.99 -9.33
C PRO A 113 4.38 -13.97 -8.33
N PHE A 114 5.43 -14.67 -8.75
CA PHE A 114 6.24 -15.44 -7.81
C PHE A 114 7.14 -14.50 -7.00
N GLN A 115 7.44 -14.82 -5.73
CA GLN A 115 8.16 -13.92 -4.81
C GLN A 115 9.56 -13.50 -5.30
N TYR A 116 10.14 -14.26 -6.24
CA TYR A 116 11.46 -13.98 -6.83
C TYR A 116 11.39 -13.38 -8.24
N ASP A 117 10.19 -13.11 -8.76
CA ASP A 117 10.03 -12.46 -10.05
C ASP A 117 10.60 -11.03 -10.00
N ARG A 118 11.32 -10.65 -11.06
CA ARG A 118 11.88 -9.29 -11.20
C ARG A 118 10.90 -8.31 -11.83
N ARG A 119 9.94 -8.83 -12.58
CA ARG A 119 8.99 -8.06 -13.38
C ARG A 119 7.67 -8.81 -13.48
N THR A 120 6.60 -8.05 -13.41
CA THR A 120 5.27 -8.47 -13.81
C THR A 120 4.63 -7.38 -14.66
N ARG A 121 3.43 -7.64 -15.17
CA ARG A 121 2.63 -6.64 -15.89
C ARG A 121 1.15 -6.84 -15.57
N PRO A 122 0.36 -5.76 -15.55
CA PRO A 122 -1.08 -5.88 -15.53
C PRO A 122 -1.58 -6.71 -16.73
N VAL A 123 -2.55 -7.58 -16.47
CA VAL A 123 -3.31 -8.27 -17.52
C VAL A 123 -4.52 -7.44 -17.96
N LYS A 124 -4.98 -6.52 -17.12
CA LYS A 124 -6.07 -5.59 -17.40
C LYS A 124 -5.87 -4.29 -16.61
N HIS A 125 -6.40 -3.19 -17.16
CA HIS A 125 -6.63 -1.96 -16.44
C HIS A 125 -8.14 -1.68 -16.43
N LEU A 126 -8.70 -1.47 -15.24
CA LEU A 126 -10.11 -1.18 -15.02
C LEU A 126 -10.24 0.33 -14.74
N PRO A 127 -10.61 1.16 -15.71
CA PRO A 127 -10.75 2.59 -15.46
C PRO A 127 -11.87 2.85 -14.46
N ILE A 128 -11.63 3.75 -13.53
CA ILE A 128 -12.61 4.26 -12.58
C ILE A 128 -12.96 5.70 -12.98
N GLN A 129 -14.25 6.00 -12.97
CA GLN A 129 -14.75 7.35 -13.15
C GLN A 129 -15.84 7.60 -12.12
N TYR A 130 -15.75 8.72 -11.43
CA TYR A 130 -16.82 9.17 -10.56
C TYR A 130 -17.93 9.78 -11.43
N PRO A 131 -19.15 9.22 -11.42
CA PRO A 131 -20.23 9.71 -12.29
C PRO A 131 -20.59 11.17 -12.04
N ASP A 132 -20.45 11.62 -10.79
CA ASP A 132 -20.83 12.98 -10.36
C ASP A 132 -19.68 14.00 -10.55
N GLN A 133 -18.51 13.56 -11.04
CA GLN A 133 -17.37 14.43 -11.31
C GLN A 133 -17.51 15.10 -12.70
N GLU A 134 -18.38 16.11 -12.79
CA GLU A 134 -18.69 16.77 -14.06
C GLU A 134 -17.54 17.62 -14.62
N THR A 135 -16.63 18.10 -13.77
CA THR A 135 -15.49 18.95 -14.17
C THR A 135 -14.17 18.40 -13.64
N VAL A 136 -13.06 18.76 -14.31
CA VAL A 136 -11.71 18.43 -13.85
C VAL A 136 -10.83 19.69 -13.93
N PRO A 137 -10.34 20.22 -12.79
CA PRO A 137 -10.59 19.72 -11.44
C PRO A 137 -12.08 19.83 -11.05
N ALA A 138 -12.52 18.94 -10.17
CA ALA A 138 -13.92 18.93 -9.74
C ALA A 138 -14.22 20.12 -8.83
N ARG A 139 -15.47 20.59 -8.84
CA ARG A 139 -15.91 21.68 -7.94
C ARG A 139 -16.03 21.20 -6.49
N GLU A 140 -16.40 19.94 -6.30
CA GLU A 140 -16.53 19.28 -4.99
C GLU A 140 -15.30 18.42 -4.70
N TRP A 141 -14.87 18.34 -3.45
CA TRP A 141 -13.64 17.66 -3.03
C TRP A 141 -13.87 16.23 -2.54
N ASP A 142 -14.87 15.56 -3.13
CA ASP A 142 -15.37 14.25 -2.68
C ASP A 142 -14.99 13.10 -3.62
N PHE A 143 -14.13 13.36 -4.62
CA PHE A 143 -13.76 12.41 -5.68
C PHE A 143 -12.39 11.79 -5.46
N ASP A 144 -12.22 11.14 -4.31
CA ASP A 144 -10.95 10.63 -3.82
C ASP A 144 -11.17 9.35 -3.01
N ALA A 145 -10.30 8.35 -3.15
CA ALA A 145 -10.48 7.04 -2.52
C ALA A 145 -9.15 6.47 -2.04
N GLU A 146 -9.16 5.87 -0.85
CA GLU A 146 -7.96 5.35 -0.16
C GLU A 146 -7.98 3.85 0.01
N SER A 147 -9.07 3.18 -0.37
CA SER A 147 -9.24 1.77 -0.02
C SER A 147 -9.96 0.97 -1.10
N LEU A 148 -9.49 -0.26 -1.26
CA LEU A 148 -9.93 -1.22 -2.25
C LEU A 148 -10.06 -2.60 -1.61
N PHE A 149 -11.19 -3.26 -1.81
CA PHE A 149 -11.30 -4.69 -1.51
C PHE A 149 -12.08 -5.43 -2.58
N VAL A 150 -11.97 -6.76 -2.56
CA VAL A 150 -12.65 -7.66 -3.47
C VAL A 150 -13.42 -8.70 -2.66
N ASP A 151 -14.66 -8.96 -3.05
CA ASP A 151 -15.47 -10.06 -2.52
C ASP A 151 -16.25 -10.72 -3.66
N ASN A 152 -16.03 -12.03 -3.84
CA ASN A 152 -16.68 -12.86 -4.84
C ASN A 152 -16.62 -12.24 -6.25
N GLY A 153 -15.43 -11.81 -6.68
CA GLY A 153 -15.20 -11.17 -7.97
C GLY A 153 -15.71 -9.73 -8.11
N THR A 154 -16.31 -9.16 -7.06
CA THR A 154 -16.80 -7.78 -7.05
C THR A 154 -15.77 -6.88 -6.37
N LEU A 155 -15.32 -5.83 -7.06
CA LEU A 155 -14.40 -4.83 -6.53
C LEU A 155 -15.18 -3.68 -5.89
N TYR A 156 -14.74 -3.29 -4.70
CA TYR A 156 -15.32 -2.20 -3.92
C TYR A 156 -14.25 -1.15 -3.67
N VAL A 157 -14.55 0.10 -4.02
CA VAL A 157 -13.67 1.26 -3.82
C VAL A 157 -14.36 2.17 -2.81
N LEU A 158 -13.65 2.54 -1.75
CA LEU A 158 -14.20 3.39 -0.69
C LEU A 158 -13.68 4.82 -0.85
N THR A 159 -14.59 5.74 -1.10
CA THR A 159 -14.29 7.17 -1.24
C THR A 159 -14.13 7.84 0.11
N LYS A 160 -13.14 8.73 0.24
CA LYS A 160 -13.01 9.63 1.39
C LYS A 160 -13.80 10.92 1.16
N HIS A 161 -14.69 11.25 2.11
CA HIS A 161 -15.37 12.54 2.15
C HIS A 161 -14.53 13.54 2.94
N ARG A 162 -14.17 14.67 2.33
CA ARG A 162 -13.27 15.67 2.94
C ARG A 162 -13.98 16.80 3.69
N LYS A 163 -15.26 16.65 4.07
CA LYS A 163 -15.94 17.64 4.93
C LYS A 163 -15.16 17.75 6.25
N GLY A 164 -14.40 18.84 6.38
CA GLY A 164 -13.37 19.01 7.39
C GLY A 164 -13.86 18.64 8.78
N GLN A 165 -13.39 17.50 9.30
CA GLN A 165 -13.36 17.29 10.72
C GLN A 165 -12.19 18.11 11.25
N GLN A 166 -12.49 19.29 11.76
CA GLN A 166 -11.62 19.92 12.75
C GLN A 166 -11.53 18.93 13.90
N ILE A 167 -10.44 18.17 13.95
CA ILE A 167 -10.05 17.43 15.14
C ILE A 167 -9.78 18.51 16.18
N ASN A 168 -10.79 18.84 16.97
CA ASN A 168 -10.56 19.53 18.22
C ASN A 168 -9.64 18.62 19.01
N VAL A 169 -8.39 19.03 19.15
CA VAL A 169 -7.42 18.41 20.04
C VAL A 169 -8.11 18.28 21.39
N SER A 170 -8.53 17.08 21.75
CA SER A 170 -8.95 16.79 23.11
C SER A 170 -7.72 17.00 23.98
N GLN A 171 -7.76 18.07 24.78
CA GLN A 171 -6.74 18.26 25.80
C GLN A 171 -6.71 17.01 26.70
N PRO A 172 -5.54 16.47 27.05
CA PRO A 172 -5.48 15.39 28.01
C PRO A 172 -5.98 15.92 29.37
N GLU A 173 -7.11 15.39 29.83
CA GLU A 173 -7.58 15.56 31.21
C GLU A 173 -6.46 15.17 32.18
N PRO A 174 -5.97 16.06 33.05
CA PRO A 174 -5.02 15.68 34.08
C PRO A 174 -5.81 15.18 35.29
N SER A 175 -5.80 13.86 35.52
CA SER A 175 -5.53 13.23 36.83
C SER A 175 -6.10 11.81 36.92
N CYS A 176 -5.22 10.82 36.87
CA CYS A 176 -5.45 9.56 37.55
C CYS A 176 -4.33 9.39 38.60
N THR A 177 -4.48 10.07 39.73
CA THR A 177 -3.71 9.79 40.94
C THR A 177 -4.58 8.99 41.90
N GLY A 178 -4.24 7.73 42.13
CA GLY A 178 -4.85 6.94 43.18
C GLY A 178 -4.87 5.44 42.92
N TRP A 179 -3.70 4.80 42.90
CA TRP A 179 -3.63 3.35 43.12
C TRP A 179 -2.51 3.05 44.12
N THR A 180 -2.89 2.66 45.34
CA THR A 180 -2.00 2.07 46.34
C THR A 180 -2.22 0.56 46.34
N PRO A 181 -1.17 -0.27 46.25
CA PRO A 181 -1.32 -1.71 46.37
C PRO A 181 -1.37 -2.08 47.85
N SER A 182 -2.46 -2.72 48.30
CA SER A 182 -2.50 -3.38 49.60
C SER A 182 -1.93 -4.79 49.47
N THR A 183 -0.78 -5.03 50.10
CA THR A 183 -0.28 -6.38 50.39
C THR A 183 -1.11 -6.97 51.53
N ARG A 184 -1.62 -8.20 51.35
CA ARG A 184 -2.20 -8.99 52.44
C ARG A 184 -1.33 -10.22 52.65
N THR A 185 -0.56 -10.19 53.74
CA THR A 185 -0.04 -11.37 54.43
C THR A 185 -1.14 -11.89 55.38
N GLY A 186 -1.28 -13.22 55.47
CA GLY A 186 -2.22 -13.90 56.36
C GLY A 186 -2.94 -15.03 55.68
#